data_AF-B0BIG9-F1
#
_entry.id   AF-B0BIG9-F1
#
_cell.length_a   1.000
_cell.length_b   1.000
_cell.length_c   1.000
_cell.angle_alpha   90.00
_cell.angle_beta   90.00
_cell.angle_gamma   90.00
#
_symmetry.space_group_name_H-M   'P 1'
#
loop_
_entity.id
_entity.type
_entity.pdbx_description
1 polymer ?
#
loop_
_entity_poly.entity_id
_entity_poly.type
_entity_poly.pdbx_seq_one_letter_code
_entity_poly.pdbx_strand_id
1 'polypeptide(L)'
;MERSAWPWIALQLSFVGIVVAFLTFYLDSPYVVTLWILLGWSTIGQLVTLDDDMPGGWSNPDGDPVAWRRAKAWLALTFACFVLVAWLMYNYPWIRDYGW
;
A
#
# COMPACT_ATOMS: atom_id res chain seq x y z
N MET A 1 -21.12 -9.76 15.78
CA MET A 1 -20.81 -8.31 15.86
C MET A 1 -19.58 -8.07 15.01
N GLU A 2 -19.71 -7.49 13.82
CA GLU A 2 -18.56 -7.10 13.01
C GLU A 2 -17.76 -6.01 13.74
N ARG A 3 -16.46 -6.25 13.97
CA ARG A 3 -15.56 -5.22 14.48
C ARG A 3 -15.38 -4.16 13.39
N SER A 4 -15.61 -2.90 13.75
CA SER A 4 -15.34 -1.76 12.87
C SER A 4 -13.86 -1.74 12.45
N ALA A 5 -13.59 -1.67 11.14
CA ALA A 5 -12.23 -1.58 10.59
C ALA A 5 -11.64 -0.16 10.67
N TRP A 6 -12.47 0.85 10.91
CA TRP A 6 -12.09 2.27 10.97
C TRP A 6 -10.91 2.62 11.86
N PRO A 7 -10.78 2.12 13.11
CA PRO A 7 -9.62 2.45 13.95
C PRO A 7 -8.29 1.95 13.37
N TRP A 8 -8.29 0.80 12.70
CA TRP A 8 -7.08 0.24 12.08
C TRP A 8 -6.68 1.03 10.83
N ILE A 9 -7.67 1.42 10.02
CA ILE A 9 -7.46 2.29 8.86
C ILE A 9 -6.91 3.65 9.31
N ALA A 10 -7.53 4.25 10.33
CA ALA A 10 -7.09 5.54 10.87
C ALA A 10 -5.65 5.47 11.42
N LEU A 11 -5.29 4.37 12.10
CA LEU A 11 -3.93 4.16 12.61
C LEU A 11 -2.92 4.03 11.47
N GLN A 12 -3.23 3.27 10.42
CA GLN A 12 -2.36 3.14 9.25
C GLN A 12 -2.17 4.46 8.52
N LEU A 13 -3.24 5.21 8.29
CA LEU A 13 -3.18 6.52 7.65
C LEU A 13 -2.39 7.53 8.50
N SER A 14 -2.57 7.50 9.83
CA SER A 14 -1.81 8.33 10.76
C SER A 14 -0.32 8.00 10.71
N PHE A 15 0.03 6.71 10.72
CA PHE A 15 1.41 6.26 10.61
C PHE A 15 2.06 6.71 9.29
N VAL A 16 1.39 6.49 8.16
CA VAL A 16 1.86 6.95 6.84
C VAL A 16 2.04 8.47 6.83
N GLY A 17 1.07 9.22 7.35
CA GLY A 17 1.15 10.68 7.45
C GLY A 17 2.34 11.15 8.28
N ILE A 18 2.60 10.51 9.43
CA ILE A 18 3.74 10.84 10.30
C ILE A 18 5.06 10.54 9.59
N VAL A 19 5.20 9.38 8.96
CA VAL A 19 6.43 9.00 8.24
C VAL A 19 6.70 9.97 7.09
N VAL A 20 5.68 10.29 6.29
CA VAL A 20 5.79 11.23 5.18
C VAL A 20 6.15 12.63 5.69
N ALA A 21 5.49 13.13 6.72
CA ALA A 21 5.78 14.43 7.31
C ALA A 21 7.21 14.47 7.87
N PHE A 22 7.64 13.44 8.59
CA PHE A 22 8.99 13.37 9.12
C PHE A 22 10.05 13.40 8.01
N LEU A 23 9.92 12.54 7.00
CA LEU A 23 10.89 12.46 5.91
C LEU A 23 10.89 13.74 5.04
N THR A 24 9.73 14.37 4.85
CA THR A 24 9.62 15.62 4.08
C THR A 24 10.25 16.79 4.85
N PHE A 25 9.85 17.01 6.11
CA PHE A 25 10.28 18.21 6.85
C PHE A 25 11.68 18.10 7.47
N TYR A 26 12.17 16.90 7.78
CA TYR A 26 13.47 16.72 8.42
C TYR A 26 14.57 16.24 7.47
N LEU A 27 14.23 15.57 6.38
CA LEU A 27 15.21 15.02 5.43
C LEU A 27 15.06 15.60 4.02
N ASP A 28 14.20 16.61 3.84
CA ASP A 28 13.94 17.27 2.55
C ASP A 28 13.63 16.25 1.42
N SER A 29 12.93 15.18 1.79
CA SER A 29 12.52 14.14 0.86
C SER A 29 11.24 14.58 0.13
N PRO A 30 11.18 14.47 -1.21
CA PRO A 30 9.93 14.71 -1.92
C PRO A 30 8.84 13.77 -1.41
N TYR A 31 7.73 14.34 -0.93
CA TYR A 31 6.67 13.57 -0.28
C TYR A 31 6.10 12.48 -1.20
N VAL A 32 6.05 12.73 -2.52
CA VAL A 32 5.57 11.77 -3.52
C VAL A 32 6.49 10.57 -3.67
N VAL A 33 7.81 10.76 -3.58
CA VAL A 33 8.78 9.65 -3.61
C VAL A 33 8.58 8.77 -2.39
N THR A 34 8.39 9.39 -1.22
CA THR A 34 8.12 8.66 0.03
C THR A 34 6.81 7.86 -0.04
N LEU A 35 5.73 8.48 -0.51
CA LEU A 35 4.45 7.81 -0.72
C LEU A 35 4.57 6.64 -1.71
N TRP A 36 5.33 6.83 -2.79
CA TRP A 36 5.57 5.78 -3.79
C TRP A 36 6.30 4.57 -3.19
N ILE A 37 7.33 4.80 -2.36
CA ILE A 37 8.05 3.74 -1.65
C ILE A 37 7.11 2.99 -0.69
N LEU A 38 6.30 3.72 0.08
CA LEU A 38 5.34 3.11 1.02
C LEU A 38 4.25 2.30 0.27
N LEU A 39 3.80 2.77 -0.88
CA LEU A 39 2.89 2.01 -1.76
C LEU A 39 3.56 0.74 -2.31
N GLY A 40 4.83 0.83 -2.70
CA GLY A 40 5.62 -0.33 -3.13
C GLY A 40 5.73 -1.37 -2.02
N TRP A 41 6.03 -0.93 -0.80
CA TRP A 41 6.07 -1.79 0.39
C TRP A 41 4.73 -2.46 0.67
N SER A 42 3.63 -1.68 0.62
CA SER A 42 2.28 -2.21 0.79
C SER A 42 1.91 -3.25 -0.27
N THR A 43 2.28 -2.99 -1.53
CA THR A 43 2.05 -3.92 -2.65
C THR A 43 2.80 -5.24 -2.47
N ILE A 44 4.06 -5.18 -2.01
CA ILE A 44 4.83 -6.39 -1.66
C ILE A 44 4.15 -7.15 -0.52
N GLY A 45 3.67 -6.46 0.52
CA GLY A 45 2.92 -7.10 1.59
C GLY A 45 1.67 -7.83 1.08
N GLN A 46 0.94 -7.24 0.13
CA GLN A 46 -0.22 -7.88 -0.49
C GLN A 46 0.13 -9.11 -1.33
N LEU A 47 1.35 -9.18 -1.90
CA LEU A 47 1.82 -10.39 -2.58
C LEU A 47 2.00 -11.55 -1.58
N VAL A 48 2.54 -11.26 -0.40
CA VAL A 48 2.67 -12.26 0.68
C VAL A 48 1.28 -12.71 1.14
N THR A 49 0.36 -11.76 1.37
CA THR A 49 -1.03 -12.09 1.73
C THR A 49 -1.72 -12.94 0.66
N LEU A 50 -1.45 -12.67 -0.62
CA LEU A 50 -2.03 -13.45 -1.72
C LEU A 50 -1.54 -14.90 -1.74
N ASP A 51 -0.26 -15.12 -1.43
CA ASP A 51 0.34 -16.45 -1.33
C ASP A 51 -0.23 -17.22 -0.13
N ASP A 52 -0.33 -16.56 1.02
CA ASP A 52 -0.91 -17.13 2.23
C ASP A 52 -2.38 -17.56 2.03
N ASP A 53 -3.19 -16.71 1.38
CA ASP A 53 -4.62 -16.99 1.15
C ASP A 53 -4.89 -17.99 0.01
N MET A 54 -3.85 -18.51 -0.65
CA MET A 54 -4.02 -19.46 -1.76
C MET A 54 -4.81 -20.70 -1.33
N PRO A 55 -5.85 -21.12 -2.07
CA PRO A 55 -6.66 -22.28 -1.71
C PRO A 55 -5.82 -23.56 -1.60
N GLY A 56 -5.91 -24.24 -0.46
CA GLY A 56 -5.09 -25.42 -0.18
C GLY A 56 -3.68 -25.10 0.35
N GLY A 57 -3.39 -23.82 0.60
CA GLY A 57 -2.21 -23.36 1.31
C GLY A 57 -2.32 -23.56 2.82
N TRP A 58 -1.23 -23.28 3.55
CA TRP A 58 -1.17 -23.50 5.00
C TRP A 58 -2.14 -22.60 5.78
N SER A 59 -2.36 -21.37 5.30
CA SER A 59 -3.26 -20.40 5.93
C SER A 59 -4.70 -20.48 5.42
N ASN A 60 -4.96 -21.21 4.33
CA ASN A 60 -6.29 -21.50 3.77
C ASN A 60 -6.49 -23.01 3.47
N PRO A 61 -6.43 -23.88 4.49
CA PRO A 61 -6.53 -25.34 4.31
C PRO A 61 -7.92 -25.78 3.83
N ASP A 62 -8.96 -25.00 4.15
CA ASP A 62 -10.34 -25.24 3.71
C ASP A 62 -10.57 -24.82 2.25
N GLY A 63 -9.59 -24.14 1.64
CA GLY A 63 -9.62 -23.76 0.24
C GLY A 63 -10.68 -22.69 -0.09
N ASP A 64 -11.01 -21.79 0.84
CA ASP A 64 -12.02 -20.75 0.62
C ASP A 64 -11.61 -19.84 -0.56
N PRO A 65 -12.33 -19.86 -1.69
CA PRO A 65 -12.01 -19.04 -2.85
C PRO A 65 -12.38 -17.55 -2.64
N VAL A 66 -13.11 -17.20 -1.59
CA VAL A 66 -13.46 -15.81 -1.27
C VAL A 66 -12.26 -15.06 -0.68
N ALA A 67 -11.53 -15.67 0.25
CA ALA A 67 -10.31 -15.10 0.84
C ALA A 67 -9.29 -14.74 -0.26
N TRP A 68 -8.94 -15.71 -1.10
CA TRP A 68 -7.99 -15.52 -2.19
C TRP A 68 -8.44 -14.47 -3.22
N ARG A 69 -9.75 -14.39 -3.52
CA ARG A 69 -10.28 -13.34 -4.43
C ARG A 69 -10.18 -11.95 -3.81
N ARG A 70 -10.40 -11.80 -2.50
CA ARG A 70 -10.24 -10.53 -1.80
C ARG A 70 -8.77 -10.10 -1.78
N ALA A 71 -7.84 -11.00 -1.47
CA ALA A 71 -6.41 -10.71 -1.53
C ALA A 71 -5.98 -10.25 -2.93
N LYS A 72 -6.45 -10.92 -3.99
CA LYS A 72 -6.21 -10.48 -5.38
C LYS A 72 -6.76 -9.08 -5.68
N ALA A 73 -7.97 -8.77 -5.21
CA ALA A 73 -8.56 -7.44 -5.43
C ALA A 73 -7.76 -6.33 -4.73
N TRP A 74 -7.31 -6.58 -3.50
CA TRP A 74 -6.46 -5.65 -2.76
C TRP A 74 -5.08 -5.47 -3.39
N LEU A 75 -4.46 -6.56 -3.86
CA LEU A 75 -3.22 -6.50 -4.62
C LEU A 75 -3.38 -5.69 -5.91
N ALA A 76 -4.45 -5.94 -6.68
CA ALA A 76 -4.71 -5.21 -7.92
C ALA A 76 -4.88 -3.71 -7.67
N LEU A 77 -5.58 -3.34 -6.60
CA LEU A 77 -5.77 -1.94 -6.21
C LEU A 77 -4.44 -1.28 -5.82
N THR A 78 -3.66 -1.90 -4.93
CA THR A 78 -2.37 -1.35 -4.46
C THR A 78 -1.36 -1.25 -5.61
N PHE A 79 -1.29 -2.26 -6.47
CA PHE A 79 -0.46 -2.25 -7.67
C PHE A 79 -0.88 -1.17 -8.67
N ALA A 80 -2.19 -0.98 -8.89
CA ALA A 80 -2.69 0.07 -9.76
C ALA A 80 -2.32 1.47 -9.23
N CYS A 81 -2.45 1.70 -7.91
CA CYS A 81 -2.00 2.95 -7.28
C CYS A 81 -0.48 3.15 -7.41
N PHE A 82 0.31 2.10 -7.20
CA PHE A 82 1.77 2.14 -7.35
C PHE A 82 2.18 2.53 -8.78
N VAL A 83 1.58 1.90 -9.79
CA VAL A 83 1.84 2.20 -11.21
C VAL A 83 1.36 3.60 -11.57
N LEU A 84 0.19 4.02 -11.09
CA LEU A 84 -0.33 5.36 -11.34
C LEU A 84 0.60 6.44 -10.81
N VAL A 85 1.09 6.29 -9.57
CA VAL A 85 2.03 7.26 -8.98
C VAL A 85 3.35 7.27 -9.74
N ALA A 86 3.89 6.10 -10.11
CA ALA A 86 5.10 6.02 -10.94
C ALA A 86 4.91 6.72 -12.30
N TRP A 87 3.77 6.50 -12.95
CA TRP A 87 3.41 7.13 -14.22
C TRP A 87 3.29 8.65 -14.07
N LEU A 88 2.66 9.14 -12.99
CA LEU A 88 2.56 10.57 -12.70
C LEU A 88 3.94 11.19 -12.50
N MET A 89 4.79 10.56 -11.69
CA MET A 89 6.17 11.02 -11.51
C MET A 89 6.91 11.08 -12.85
N TYR A 90 6.78 10.05 -13.70
CA TYR A 90 7.45 10.02 -15.00
C TYR A 90 7.01 11.18 -15.93
N ASN A 91 5.71 11.39 -16.07
CA ASN A 91 5.15 12.38 -17.01
C ASN A 91 5.15 13.82 -16.48
N TYR A 92 5.16 13.99 -15.15
CA TYR A 92 5.12 15.29 -14.50
C TYR A 92 6.32 15.41 -13.54
N PRO A 93 7.54 15.71 -14.06
CA PRO A 93 8.75 15.74 -13.26
C PRO A 93 8.69 16.71 -12.07
N TRP A 94 7.97 17.81 -12.22
CA TRP A 94 7.74 18.78 -11.15
C TRP A 94 7.13 18.16 -9.89
N ILE A 95 6.39 17.05 -9.98
CA ILE A 95 5.85 16.31 -8.83
C ILE A 95 6.96 15.68 -7.98
N ARG A 96 8.09 15.30 -8.61
CA ARG A 96 9.27 14.74 -7.93
C ARG A 96 10.08 15.83 -7.22
N ASP A 97 9.98 17.05 -7.71
CA ASP A 97 10.82 18.17 -7.28
C ASP A 97 10.15 18.98 -6.15
N TYR A 98 8.89 18.68 -5.81
CA TYR A 98 8.23 19.21 -4.61
C TYR A 98 8.74 18.50 -3.33
N GLY A 99 9.92 18.93 -2.87
CA GLY A 99 10.34 18.97 -1.46
C GLY A 99 10.19 20.40 -0.94
N TRP A 100 10.12 20.59 0.39
CA TRP A 100 9.94 21.92 0.99
C TRP A 100 11.26 22.66 1.11
#